data_AF-A0A7S1LUD7-F1
#
_entry.id   AF-A0A7S1LUD7-F1
#
_cell.length_a   1.000
_cell.length_b   1.000
_cell.length_c   1.000
_cell.angle_alpha   90.00
_cell.angle_beta   90.00
_cell.angle_gamma   90.00
#
_symmetry.space_group_name_H-M   'P 1'
#
loop_
_entity.id
_entity.type
_entity.pdbx_description
1 polymer ?
#
loop_
_entity_poly.entity_id
_entity_poly.type
_entity_poly.pdbx_seq_one_letter_code
_entity_poly.pdbx_strand_id
1 'polypeptide(L)'
;QFLYFIGRAACRMLRASQPLHHRHYGNRTPHYAIRYWKRRWVHRMAMNGRGYSPTSGRYPEEYGHDAHMLRLGFDWKHRVQQKHLYKHWPWVSMNDDPIGDKLRKDTRAVRAFSCKDDRDAGCVPRFDLYAESGRDYRIRATLPLAVITGVLHENVAAHYSREDCERHVATVAERFATPLAVQEAGDEVVAWAKKTASLPYGLAVHVQMLCNDIVWQHKKKTYRDVQHRAGVLRTLEMEQYYALPPIVSGPAMPVTLAQPVHKLHTPFRTMRQLPTISPAYRIDQRSSTNKMPA
;
A
#
# COMPACT_ATOMS: atom_id res chain seq x y z
N GLN A 1 34.74 -25.17 46.67
CA GLN A 1 35.66 -24.01 46.64
C GLN A 1 37.01 -24.31 45.95
N PHE A 2 37.44 -25.57 45.80
CA PHE A 2 38.65 -25.93 45.04
C PHE A 2 38.53 -25.78 43.51
N LEU A 3 37.33 -25.92 42.93
CA LEU A 3 37.07 -25.73 41.48
C LEU A 3 37.05 -24.26 41.03
N TYR A 4 36.93 -23.31 41.96
CA TYR A 4 36.92 -21.88 41.64
C TYR A 4 38.34 -21.29 41.47
N PHE A 5 39.35 -21.98 42.02
CA PHE A 5 40.75 -21.56 41.95
C PHE A 5 41.42 -21.94 40.63
N ILE A 6 41.06 -23.09 40.05
CA ILE A 6 41.60 -23.57 38.76
C ILE A 6 41.14 -22.65 37.60
N GLY A 7 39.89 -22.14 37.65
CA GLY A 7 39.36 -21.25 36.62
C GLY A 7 40.02 -19.87 36.54
N ARG A 8 40.50 -19.33 37.67
CA ARG A 8 41.21 -18.03 37.71
C ARG A 8 42.68 -18.13 37.30
N ALA A 9 43.33 -19.27 37.54
CA ALA A 9 44.70 -19.53 37.09
C ALA A 9 44.79 -19.66 35.55
N ALA A 10 43.82 -20.34 34.93
CA ALA A 10 43.76 -20.49 33.47
C ALA A 10 43.53 -19.16 32.72
N CYS A 11 42.81 -18.20 33.33
CA CYS A 11 42.58 -16.89 32.71
C CYS A 11 43.75 -15.91 32.84
N ARG A 12 44.70 -16.14 33.78
CA ARG A 12 45.92 -15.32 33.90
C ARG A 12 47.05 -15.79 33.00
N MET A 13 47.12 -17.07 32.66
CA MET A 13 48.11 -17.58 31.71
C MET A 13 47.82 -17.21 30.25
N LEU A 14 46.55 -16.96 29.89
CA LEU A 14 46.18 -16.50 28.54
C LEU A 14 46.45 -15.01 28.26
N ARG A 15 46.93 -14.24 29.25
CA ARG A 15 47.38 -12.85 29.07
C ARG A 15 48.89 -12.69 28.95
N ALA A 16 49.66 -13.78 29.06
CA ALA A 16 51.12 -13.75 29.16
C ALA A 16 51.86 -14.26 27.91
N SER A 17 51.18 -14.51 26.79
CA SER A 17 51.82 -14.88 25.52
C SER A 17 51.37 -13.98 24.38
N GLN A 18 51.92 -12.77 24.36
CA GLN A 18 52.19 -12.09 23.10
C GLN A 18 53.69 -11.82 23.02
N PRO A 19 54.33 -12.31 21.96
CA PRO A 19 55.27 -11.49 21.23
C PRO A 19 54.79 -11.28 19.79
N LEU A 20 54.73 -9.99 19.44
CA LEU A 20 55.25 -9.34 18.23
C LEU A 20 55.08 -10.04 16.87
N HIS A 21 54.46 -9.28 15.96
CA HIS A 21 54.68 -9.21 14.51
C HIS A 21 54.94 -10.51 13.73
N HIS A 22 54.05 -10.85 12.78
CA HIS A 22 54.40 -10.77 11.35
C HIS A 22 53.17 -11.03 10.45
N ARG A 23 53.19 -10.36 9.31
CA ARG A 23 52.26 -10.46 8.17
C ARG A 23 52.19 -11.89 7.62
N HIS A 24 50.98 -12.32 7.24
CA HIS A 24 50.61 -12.84 5.91
C HIS A 24 49.49 -13.88 5.98
N TYR A 25 48.60 -13.75 4.99
CA TYR A 25 47.55 -14.68 4.56
C TYR A 25 47.77 -16.14 4.95
N GLY A 26 46.84 -16.67 5.74
CA GLY A 26 46.69 -18.09 5.99
C GLY A 26 45.51 -18.33 6.93
N ASN A 27 44.60 -19.21 6.54
CA ASN A 27 43.53 -19.79 7.37
C ASN A 27 42.16 -19.09 7.30
N ARG A 28 41.56 -19.15 6.09
CA ARG A 28 40.12 -19.44 5.97
C ARG A 28 39.82 -20.72 6.77
N THR A 29 38.64 -20.76 7.41
CA THR A 29 38.09 -21.84 8.28
C THR A 29 38.83 -22.07 9.61
N PRO A 30 38.41 -21.39 10.71
CA PRO A 30 37.28 -21.91 11.52
C PRO A 30 36.35 -20.80 12.07
N HIS A 31 36.21 -19.66 11.39
CA HIS A 31 35.32 -18.57 11.85
C HIS A 31 33.81 -18.87 11.67
N TYR A 32 33.43 -19.86 10.85
CA TYR A 32 32.03 -20.22 10.64
C TYR A 32 31.45 -21.10 11.77
N ALA A 33 32.23 -22.05 12.31
CA ALA A 33 31.77 -22.94 13.38
C ALA A 33 31.59 -22.20 14.72
N ILE A 34 32.50 -21.28 15.06
CA ILE A 34 32.42 -20.49 16.30
C ILE A 34 31.26 -19.47 16.25
N ARG A 35 30.93 -18.92 15.08
CA ARG A 35 29.74 -18.07 14.90
C ARG A 35 28.45 -18.88 15.05
N TYR A 36 28.38 -20.10 14.49
CA TYR A 36 27.18 -20.93 14.59
C TYR A 36 26.90 -21.39 16.03
N TRP A 37 27.94 -21.79 16.77
CA TRP A 37 27.80 -22.21 18.17
C TRP A 37 27.41 -21.05 19.09
N LYS A 38 28.00 -19.86 18.90
CA LYS A 38 27.56 -18.65 19.62
C LYS A 38 26.15 -18.21 19.24
N ARG A 39 25.74 -18.32 17.96
CA ARG A 39 24.36 -17.96 17.53
C ARG A 39 23.32 -18.86 18.18
N ARG A 40 23.60 -20.17 18.30
CA ARG A 40 22.68 -21.15 18.89
C ARG A 40 22.56 -20.98 20.42
N TRP A 41 23.64 -20.63 21.10
CA TRP A 41 23.63 -20.31 22.54
C TRP A 41 22.99 -18.95 22.84
N VAL A 42 23.23 -17.92 22.03
CA VAL A 42 22.56 -16.62 22.18
C VAL A 42 21.05 -16.75 21.94
N HIS A 43 20.61 -17.56 20.96
CA HIS A 43 19.18 -17.84 20.76
C HIS A 43 18.53 -18.57 21.94
N ARG A 44 19.26 -19.48 22.61
CA ARG A 44 18.71 -20.31 23.69
C ARG A 44 18.72 -19.59 25.05
N MET A 45 19.66 -18.67 25.28
CA MET A 45 19.69 -17.80 26.47
C MET A 45 18.79 -16.54 26.33
N ALA A 46 18.43 -16.16 25.10
CA ALA A 46 17.54 -15.04 24.81
C ALA A 46 16.04 -15.32 25.03
N MET A 47 15.64 -16.57 25.30
CA MET A 47 14.23 -16.92 25.53
C MET A 47 13.72 -16.56 26.93
N ASN A 48 14.60 -16.10 27.83
CA ASN A 48 14.24 -15.66 29.18
C ASN A 48 14.27 -14.13 29.27
N GLY A 49 13.17 -13.46 28.94
CA GLY A 49 12.91 -12.09 29.40
C GLY A 49 12.54 -11.06 28.33
N ARG A 50 11.26 -10.67 28.31
CA ARG A 50 10.71 -9.33 27.98
C ARG A 50 11.15 -8.60 26.68
N GLY A 51 11.83 -9.22 25.73
CA GLY A 51 12.39 -8.51 24.55
C GLY A 51 12.30 -9.18 23.19
N TYR A 52 11.59 -10.32 23.09
CA TYR A 52 11.42 -11.09 21.85
C TYR A 52 9.95 -11.30 21.47
N SER A 53 9.03 -10.48 22.01
CA SER A 53 7.63 -10.51 21.56
C SER A 53 7.55 -9.97 20.13
N PRO A 54 6.68 -10.51 19.26
CA PRO A 54 6.48 -9.98 17.90
C PRO A 54 6.15 -8.48 17.86
N THR A 55 5.66 -7.92 18.97
CA THR A 55 5.31 -6.51 19.17
C THR A 55 6.46 -5.62 19.68
N SER A 56 7.60 -6.20 20.08
CA SER A 56 8.71 -5.45 20.66
C SER A 56 9.35 -4.50 19.61
N GLY A 57 9.59 -3.25 19.99
CA GLY A 57 10.27 -2.26 19.13
C GLY A 57 9.46 -1.76 17.93
N ARG A 58 8.15 -2.05 17.92
CA ARG A 58 7.19 -1.62 16.89
C ARG A 58 6.18 -0.66 17.48
N TYR A 59 5.66 0.23 16.63
CA TYR A 59 4.46 0.99 16.95
C TYR A 59 3.22 0.08 16.84
N PRO A 60 2.13 0.32 17.59
CA PRO A 60 0.94 -0.53 17.57
C PRO A 60 0.34 -0.75 16.18
N GLU A 61 0.41 0.25 15.31
CA GLU A 61 -0.07 0.21 13.92
C GLU A 61 0.73 -0.81 13.07
N GLU A 62 1.98 -1.09 13.44
CA GLU A 62 2.89 -1.99 12.71
C GLU A 62 2.76 -3.47 13.16
N TYR A 63 1.89 -3.79 14.12
CA TYR A 63 1.80 -5.15 14.68
C TYR A 63 1.27 -6.17 13.68
N GLY A 64 0.45 -5.75 12.72
CA GLY A 64 -0.07 -6.61 11.65
C GLY A 64 0.96 -6.99 10.58
N HIS A 65 2.15 -6.37 10.57
CA HIS A 65 3.18 -6.68 9.57
C HIS A 65 3.87 -8.01 9.85
N ASP A 66 4.18 -8.70 8.75
CA ASP A 66 4.76 -10.03 8.70
C ASP A 66 6.00 -10.26 9.58
N ALA A 67 6.27 -11.54 9.84
CA ALA A 67 7.39 -12.01 10.64
C ALA A 67 8.78 -11.59 10.09
N HIS A 68 8.90 -11.28 8.80
CA HIS A 68 10.18 -10.83 8.23
C HIS A 68 10.52 -9.37 8.60
N MET A 69 9.55 -8.58 9.07
CA MET A 69 9.75 -7.20 9.55
C MET A 69 9.92 -7.12 11.07
N LEU A 70 10.26 -8.23 11.74
CA LEU A 70 10.39 -8.28 13.20
C LEU A 70 11.55 -7.37 13.68
N ARG A 71 11.20 -6.34 14.46
CA ARG A 71 12.14 -5.36 15.03
C ARG A 71 12.68 -5.84 16.38
N LEU A 72 13.12 -7.10 16.39
CA LEU A 72 13.55 -7.80 17.58
C LEU A 72 15.01 -7.57 17.92
N GLY A 73 15.33 -7.79 19.20
CA GLY A 73 16.69 -7.83 19.69
C GLY A 73 17.23 -6.48 20.18
N PHE A 74 18.40 -6.56 20.79
CA PHE A 74 19.03 -5.44 21.47
C PHE A 74 19.42 -4.32 20.50
N ASP A 75 19.92 -4.67 19.30
CA ASP A 75 20.36 -3.69 18.31
C ASP A 75 19.22 -2.78 17.84
N TRP A 76 18.05 -3.36 17.57
CA TRP A 76 16.85 -2.61 17.21
C TRP A 76 16.38 -1.70 18.34
N LYS A 77 16.39 -2.20 19.59
CA LYS A 77 16.11 -1.38 20.76
C LYS A 77 17.07 -0.19 20.88
N HIS A 78 18.36 -0.36 20.56
CA HIS A 78 19.36 0.71 20.61
C HIS A 78 19.23 1.70 19.46
N ARG A 79 18.77 1.25 18.28
CA ARG A 79 18.44 2.12 17.16
C ARG A 79 17.27 3.05 17.49
N VAL A 80 16.18 2.47 18.01
CA VAL A 80 14.98 3.23 18.40
C VAL A 80 15.29 4.19 19.56
N GLN A 81 16.08 3.76 20.55
CA GLN A 81 16.50 4.62 21.66
C GLN A 81 17.69 5.54 21.31
N GLN A 82 18.22 5.47 20.08
CA GLN A 82 19.40 6.21 19.62
C GLN A 82 20.58 6.17 20.59
N LYS A 83 20.98 4.96 21.02
CA LYS A 83 22.06 4.73 21.99
C LYS A 83 23.34 4.21 21.34
N HIS A 84 24.48 4.56 21.94
CA HIS A 84 25.82 4.09 21.57
C HIS A 84 26.13 4.30 20.07
N LEU A 85 26.31 3.20 19.33
CA LEU A 85 26.62 3.19 17.90
C LEU A 85 25.52 3.86 17.05
N TYR A 86 24.29 3.92 17.55
CA TYR A 86 23.12 4.43 16.83
C TYR A 86 22.65 5.82 17.28
N LYS A 87 23.53 6.60 17.92
CA LYS A 87 23.22 7.95 18.42
C LYS A 87 22.62 8.89 17.36
N HIS A 88 23.00 8.74 16.09
CA HIS A 88 22.53 9.53 14.96
C HIS A 88 21.80 8.68 13.92
N TRP A 89 21.01 7.70 14.37
CA TRP A 89 20.21 6.86 13.50
C TRP A 89 18.91 7.57 13.06
N PRO A 90 18.48 7.46 11.79
CA PRO A 90 19.14 6.76 10.68
C PRO A 90 20.28 7.57 10.06
N TRP A 91 21.32 6.88 9.57
CA TRP A 91 22.49 7.54 8.94
C TRP A 91 22.22 8.11 7.55
N VAL A 92 21.14 7.67 6.90
CA VAL A 92 20.58 8.29 5.70
C VAL A 92 19.16 8.67 6.06
N SER A 93 18.87 9.96 5.96
CA SER A 93 17.57 10.51 6.27
C SER A 93 16.83 10.89 4.99
N MET A 94 15.52 11.13 5.09
CA MET A 94 14.71 11.63 3.98
C MET A 94 15.21 12.98 3.43
N ASN A 95 16.06 13.68 4.18
CA ASN A 95 16.64 14.94 3.76
C ASN A 95 17.93 14.80 2.95
N ASP A 96 18.52 13.62 2.90
CA ASP A 96 19.72 13.35 2.12
C ASP A 96 19.28 12.89 0.74
N ASP A 97 19.36 13.77 -0.26
CA ASP A 97 19.16 13.37 -1.66
C ASP A 97 20.52 13.15 -2.35
N PRO A 98 20.93 11.89 -2.57
CA PRO A 98 22.21 11.57 -3.20
C PRO A 98 22.22 11.84 -4.71
N ILE A 99 21.06 12.00 -5.35
CA ILE A 99 20.95 12.31 -6.79
C ILE A 99 21.25 13.78 -7.05
N GLY A 100 21.02 14.65 -6.06
CA GLY A 100 21.63 15.98 -6.01
C GLY A 100 20.65 17.14 -5.99
N ASP A 101 19.36 16.94 -5.72
CA ASP A 101 18.38 18.04 -5.69
C ASP A 101 18.60 18.97 -4.49
N LYS A 102 19.21 18.47 -3.40
CA LYS A 102 19.55 19.24 -2.20
C LYS A 102 21.00 19.72 -2.13
N LEU A 103 21.87 19.35 -3.08
CA LEU A 103 23.16 20.02 -3.30
C LEU A 103 22.95 21.37 -4.02
N ARG A 104 21.97 22.16 -3.54
CA ARG A 104 21.87 23.63 -3.52
C ARG A 104 22.34 24.43 -4.73
N LYS A 105 22.20 23.89 -5.93
CA LYS A 105 22.12 24.72 -7.13
C LYS A 105 20.88 24.28 -7.86
N ASP A 106 19.88 25.16 -7.89
CA ASP A 106 18.83 25.13 -8.89
C ASP A 106 19.47 24.67 -10.20
N THR A 107 19.16 23.45 -10.66
CA THR A 107 19.62 22.95 -11.97
C THR A 107 18.87 23.66 -13.10
N ARG A 108 18.46 24.90 -12.87
CA ARG A 108 17.93 25.80 -13.88
C ARG A 108 19.07 26.04 -14.83
N ALA A 109 18.81 25.90 -16.12
CA ALA A 109 19.78 26.22 -17.15
C ALA A 109 19.93 27.75 -17.23
N VAL A 110 20.60 28.37 -16.25
CA VAL A 110 20.94 29.82 -16.22
C VAL A 110 22.10 30.14 -17.17
N ARG A 111 22.22 29.35 -18.24
CA ARG A 111 23.28 29.46 -19.25
C ARG A 111 22.63 29.53 -20.63
N ALA A 112 21.46 30.16 -20.73
CA ALA A 112 20.93 30.53 -22.03
C ALA A 112 21.84 31.60 -22.65
N PHE A 113 21.94 31.60 -23.97
CA PHE A 113 22.74 32.58 -24.71
C PHE A 113 22.17 34.00 -24.57
N SER A 114 20.87 34.12 -24.33
CA SER A 114 20.13 35.37 -24.14
C SER A 114 19.42 35.38 -22.80
N CYS A 115 19.48 36.51 -22.10
CA CYS A 115 18.77 36.72 -20.82
C CYS A 115 17.24 36.68 -20.97
N LYS A 116 16.70 36.76 -22.20
CA LYS A 116 15.26 36.60 -22.47
C LYS A 116 14.82 35.14 -22.46
N ASP A 117 15.72 34.21 -22.78
CA ASP A 117 15.41 32.78 -22.96
C ASP A 117 15.57 31.98 -21.65
N ASP A 118 16.24 32.55 -20.64
CA ASP A 118 16.47 31.92 -19.33
C ASP A 118 15.16 31.57 -18.59
N ARG A 119 14.04 32.22 -18.93
CA ARG A 119 12.72 31.95 -18.30
C ARG A 119 12.05 30.68 -18.82
N ASP A 120 12.37 30.23 -20.03
CA ASP A 120 11.68 29.09 -20.67
C ASP A 120 12.20 27.73 -20.22
N ALA A 121 13.44 27.67 -19.69
CA ALA A 121 14.07 26.42 -19.26
C ALA A 121 13.73 26.01 -17.82
N GLY A 122 13.03 26.85 -17.05
CA GLY A 122 12.89 26.69 -15.60
C GLY A 122 11.95 25.56 -15.13
N CYS A 123 11.00 25.13 -15.97
CA CYS A 123 9.87 24.30 -15.56
C CYS A 123 9.83 22.92 -16.22
N VAL A 124 11.00 22.33 -16.52
CA VAL A 124 11.02 20.97 -17.05
C VAL A 124 10.90 19.99 -15.87
N PRO A 125 9.87 19.13 -15.82
CA PRO A 125 9.72 18.18 -14.73
C PRO A 125 10.85 17.15 -14.77
N ARG A 126 11.41 16.82 -13.59
CA ARG A 126 12.49 15.83 -13.46
C ARG A 126 12.00 14.39 -13.47
N PHE A 127 10.78 14.18 -12.99
CA PHE A 127 10.10 12.89 -12.88
C PHE A 127 8.60 13.10 -13.00
N ASP A 128 7.82 12.01 -12.99
CA ASP A 128 6.37 12.07 -13.08
C ASP A 128 5.70 12.45 -11.76
N LEU A 129 5.65 13.76 -11.53
CA LEU A 129 5.03 14.40 -10.36
C LEU A 129 3.58 13.96 -10.16
N TYR A 130 2.83 13.76 -11.24
CA TYR A 130 1.40 13.47 -11.16
C TYR A 130 1.19 12.00 -10.77
N ALA A 131 1.90 11.09 -11.44
CA ALA A 131 1.86 9.66 -11.13
C ALA A 131 2.33 9.35 -9.70
N GLU A 132 3.38 10.01 -9.20
CA GLU A 132 3.88 9.83 -7.84
C GLU A 132 2.95 10.41 -6.77
N SER A 133 2.36 11.58 -7.03
CA SER A 133 1.44 12.22 -6.08
C SER A 133 0.17 11.41 -5.85
N GLY A 134 -0.29 10.66 -6.86
CA GLY A 134 -1.51 9.86 -6.80
C GLY A 134 -2.77 10.67 -6.45
N ARG A 135 -2.77 11.98 -6.71
CA ARG A 135 -3.85 12.88 -6.30
C ARG A 135 -5.16 12.53 -7.01
N ASP A 136 -6.28 12.65 -6.30
CA ASP A 136 -7.60 12.53 -6.91
C ASP A 136 -8.06 13.85 -7.55
N TYR A 137 -7.99 13.94 -8.88
CA TYR A 137 -8.28 15.18 -9.59
C TYR A 137 -9.77 15.53 -9.69
N ARG A 138 -10.69 14.57 -9.50
CA ARG A 138 -12.15 14.76 -9.71
C ARG A 138 -12.55 15.46 -11.03
N ILE A 139 -11.67 15.44 -12.04
CA ILE A 139 -11.88 16.00 -13.38
C ILE A 139 -12.24 14.86 -14.33
N ARG A 140 -13.26 15.06 -15.19
CA ARG A 140 -13.58 14.12 -16.27
C ARG A 140 -12.68 14.39 -17.48
N ALA A 141 -12.21 13.33 -18.12
CA ALA A 141 -11.32 13.41 -19.28
C ALA A 141 -11.94 14.09 -20.52
N THR A 142 -13.27 14.21 -20.57
CA THR A 142 -14.01 14.86 -21.66
C THR A 142 -14.28 16.36 -21.43
N LEU A 143 -13.92 16.89 -20.25
CA LEU A 143 -14.08 18.31 -19.96
C LEU A 143 -13.07 19.15 -20.76
N PRO A 144 -13.35 20.46 -20.95
CA PRO A 144 -12.41 21.37 -21.57
C PRO A 144 -11.06 21.37 -20.85
N LEU A 145 -9.97 21.48 -21.62
CA LEU A 145 -8.61 21.48 -21.08
C LEU A 145 -8.38 22.58 -20.03
N ALA A 146 -9.08 23.72 -20.15
CA ALA A 146 -9.00 24.83 -19.20
C ALA A 146 -9.24 24.44 -17.73
N VAL A 147 -9.95 23.35 -17.46
CA VAL A 147 -10.24 22.89 -16.09
C VAL A 147 -8.98 22.40 -15.35
N ILE A 148 -7.92 22.00 -16.07
CA ILE A 148 -6.70 21.44 -15.46
C ILE A 148 -5.76 22.51 -14.89
N THR A 149 -5.97 23.78 -15.22
CA THR A 149 -5.06 24.90 -14.92
C THR A 149 -4.79 25.07 -13.44
N GLY A 150 -5.80 24.87 -12.59
CA GLY A 150 -5.65 24.93 -11.13
C GLY A 150 -4.65 23.90 -10.60
N VAL A 151 -4.77 22.65 -11.07
CA VAL A 151 -3.87 21.55 -10.67
C VAL A 151 -2.48 21.75 -11.27
N LEU A 152 -2.40 22.20 -12.51
CA LEU A 152 -1.15 22.51 -13.18
C LEU A 152 -0.35 23.58 -12.42
N HIS A 153 -1.01 24.67 -12.04
CA HIS A 153 -0.38 25.79 -11.35
C HIS A 153 0.20 25.40 -9.99
N GLU A 154 -0.42 24.51 -9.21
CA GLU A 154 0.14 24.09 -7.92
C GLU A 154 1.57 23.54 -8.01
N ASN A 155 1.89 22.82 -9.09
CA ASN A 155 3.21 22.22 -9.30
C ASN A 155 4.20 23.16 -10.01
N VAL A 156 3.70 24.27 -10.55
CA VAL A 156 4.42 25.13 -11.49
C VAL A 156 4.46 26.60 -11.00
N ALA A 157 3.82 26.90 -9.87
CA ALA A 157 3.65 28.24 -9.30
C ALA A 157 4.97 29.01 -9.05
N ALA A 158 6.09 28.30 -8.88
CA ALA A 158 7.40 28.92 -8.75
C ALA A 158 7.90 29.58 -10.05
N HIS A 159 7.31 29.25 -11.19
CA HIS A 159 7.76 29.64 -12.53
C HIS A 159 6.72 30.46 -13.30
N TYR A 160 5.44 30.10 -13.20
CA TYR A 160 4.37 30.75 -13.95
C TYR A 160 3.25 31.17 -13.02
N SER A 161 2.64 32.32 -13.31
CA SER A 161 1.42 32.73 -12.63
C SER A 161 0.23 31.90 -13.13
N ARG A 162 -0.87 31.92 -12.39
CA ARG A 162 -2.09 31.22 -12.79
C ARG A 162 -2.63 31.73 -14.14
N GLU A 163 -2.57 33.03 -14.38
CA GLU A 163 -3.02 33.66 -15.63
C GLU A 163 -2.13 33.23 -16.82
N ASP A 164 -0.83 33.06 -16.60
CA ASP A 164 0.09 32.52 -17.62
C ASP A 164 -0.28 31.08 -17.97
N CYS A 165 -0.50 30.24 -16.94
CA CYS A 165 -0.95 28.86 -17.13
C CYS A 165 -2.27 28.79 -17.90
N GLU A 166 -3.24 29.65 -17.57
CA GLU A 166 -4.54 29.69 -18.26
C GLU A 166 -4.38 30.10 -19.74
N ARG A 167 -3.54 31.09 -20.04
CA ARG A 167 -3.25 31.52 -21.42
C ARG A 167 -2.56 30.40 -22.22
N HIS A 168 -1.54 29.78 -21.66
CA HIS A 168 -0.80 28.71 -22.34
C HIS A 168 -1.66 27.46 -22.55
N VAL A 169 -2.47 27.08 -21.56
CA VAL A 169 -3.43 25.97 -21.70
C VAL A 169 -4.51 26.31 -22.73
N ALA A 170 -4.94 27.56 -22.85
CA ALA A 170 -5.87 27.97 -23.91
C ALA A 170 -5.25 27.78 -25.31
N THR A 171 -3.97 28.12 -25.51
CA THR A 171 -3.26 27.86 -26.78
C THR A 171 -3.18 26.36 -27.10
N VAL A 172 -2.97 25.50 -26.08
CA VAL A 172 -3.02 24.05 -26.27
C VAL A 172 -4.45 23.60 -26.62
N ALA A 173 -5.46 24.19 -25.97
CA ALA A 173 -6.87 23.84 -26.16
C ALA A 173 -7.40 24.13 -27.58
N GLU A 174 -6.82 25.10 -28.29
CA GLU A 174 -7.14 25.36 -29.71
C GLU A 174 -6.88 24.14 -30.60
N ARG A 175 -5.85 23.35 -30.29
CA ARG A 175 -5.48 22.14 -31.04
C ARG A 175 -5.97 20.86 -30.39
N PHE A 176 -5.94 20.81 -29.05
CA PHE A 176 -6.31 19.64 -28.26
C PHE A 176 -7.35 20.06 -27.20
N ALA A 177 -8.62 20.01 -27.57
CA ALA A 177 -9.71 20.59 -26.76
C ALA A 177 -9.90 19.94 -25.37
N THR A 178 -9.53 18.67 -25.21
CA THR A 178 -9.79 17.87 -23.99
C THR A 178 -8.55 17.11 -23.51
N PRO A 179 -8.47 16.76 -22.21
CA PRO A 179 -7.42 15.88 -21.70
C PRO A 179 -7.30 14.54 -22.44
N LEU A 180 -8.43 13.99 -22.90
CA LEU A 180 -8.42 12.78 -23.73
C LEU A 180 -7.68 12.99 -25.05
N ALA A 181 -7.96 14.09 -25.75
CA ALA A 181 -7.29 14.41 -27.01
C ALA A 181 -5.78 14.63 -26.83
N VAL A 182 -5.35 15.21 -25.71
CA VAL A 182 -3.93 15.35 -25.35
C VAL A 182 -3.29 13.97 -25.13
N GLN A 183 -3.98 13.06 -24.43
CA GLN A 183 -3.49 11.69 -24.18
C GLN A 183 -3.38 10.86 -25.46
N GLU A 184 -4.33 11.03 -26.39
CA GLU A 184 -4.33 10.36 -27.69
C GLU A 184 -3.23 10.87 -28.61
N ALA A 185 -2.96 12.19 -28.59
CA ALA A 185 -1.88 12.80 -29.34
C ALA A 185 -0.49 12.43 -28.80
N GLY A 186 -0.38 12.12 -27.50
CA GLY A 186 0.86 11.64 -26.89
C GLY A 186 2.03 12.60 -27.12
N ASP A 187 3.12 12.10 -27.69
CA ASP A 187 4.35 12.86 -27.91
C ASP A 187 4.20 13.97 -28.96
N GLU A 188 3.14 13.95 -29.77
CA GLU A 188 2.85 15.01 -30.73
C GLU A 188 2.60 16.36 -30.06
N VAL A 189 2.06 16.36 -28.83
CA VAL A 189 1.81 17.58 -28.05
C VAL A 189 3.12 18.31 -27.78
N VAL A 190 4.13 17.56 -27.35
CA VAL A 190 5.45 18.10 -27.03
C VAL A 190 6.22 18.46 -28.31
N ALA A 191 6.11 17.64 -29.36
CA ALA A 191 6.73 17.93 -30.65
C ALA A 191 6.14 19.21 -31.30
N TRP A 192 4.83 19.42 -31.17
CA TRP A 192 4.15 20.64 -31.60
C TRP A 192 4.55 21.85 -30.76
N ALA A 193 4.67 21.70 -29.44
CA ALA A 193 5.16 22.76 -28.56
C ALA A 193 6.57 23.23 -28.95
N LYS A 194 7.48 22.31 -29.28
CA LYS A 194 8.84 22.68 -29.77
C LYS A 194 8.82 23.50 -31.06
N LYS A 195 7.81 23.32 -31.92
CA LYS A 195 7.66 24.07 -33.17
C LYS A 195 7.00 25.44 -32.94
N THR A 196 6.33 25.63 -31.81
CA THR A 196 5.50 26.79 -31.53
C THR A 196 6.15 27.62 -30.44
N ALA A 197 6.72 28.77 -30.79
CA ALA A 197 7.44 29.61 -29.84
C ALA A 197 6.56 30.21 -28.71
N SER A 198 5.23 30.06 -28.77
CA SER A 198 4.29 30.61 -27.77
C SER A 198 4.11 29.75 -26.52
N LEU A 199 4.51 28.47 -26.55
CA LEU A 199 4.29 27.53 -25.46
C LEU A 199 5.64 27.04 -24.88
N PRO A 200 5.93 27.33 -23.61
CA PRO A 200 7.14 26.83 -22.98
C PRO A 200 7.17 25.29 -22.97
N TYR A 201 8.31 24.73 -23.36
CA TYR A 201 8.48 23.27 -23.46
C TYR A 201 8.15 22.54 -22.16
N GLY A 202 8.65 23.05 -21.02
CA GLY A 202 8.40 22.44 -19.71
C GLY A 202 6.90 22.36 -19.38
N LEU A 203 6.16 23.44 -19.66
CA LEU A 203 4.73 23.50 -19.42
C LEU A 203 3.95 22.54 -20.33
N ALA A 204 4.36 22.37 -21.59
CA ALA A 204 3.78 21.37 -22.49
C ALA A 204 3.96 19.94 -21.97
N VAL A 205 5.14 19.62 -21.42
CA VAL A 205 5.41 18.31 -20.81
C VAL A 205 4.54 18.11 -19.56
N HIS A 206 4.39 19.12 -18.70
CA HIS A 206 3.48 19.06 -17.56
C HIS A 206 2.02 18.81 -17.97
N VAL A 207 1.53 19.51 -19.01
CA VAL A 207 0.17 19.32 -19.53
C VAL A 207 -0.02 17.89 -20.05
N GLN A 208 0.95 17.35 -20.81
CA GLN A 208 0.90 15.98 -21.32
C GLN A 208 0.80 14.97 -20.16
N MET A 209 1.70 15.08 -19.18
CA MET A 209 1.76 14.15 -18.04
C MET A 209 0.49 14.21 -17.17
N LEU A 210 0.00 15.42 -16.88
CA LEU A 210 -1.25 15.60 -16.12
C LEU A 210 -2.46 15.02 -16.86
N CYS A 211 -2.57 15.25 -18.17
CA CYS A 211 -3.67 14.71 -18.97
C CYS A 211 -3.62 13.17 -19.03
N ASN A 212 -2.43 12.61 -19.20
CA ASN A 212 -2.23 11.15 -19.16
C ASN A 212 -2.70 10.57 -17.83
N ASP A 213 -2.34 11.17 -16.71
CA ASP A 213 -2.73 10.70 -15.38
C ASP A 213 -4.24 10.87 -15.12
N ILE A 214 -4.86 11.98 -15.53
CA ILE A 214 -6.32 12.19 -15.45
C ILE A 214 -7.07 11.10 -16.23
N VAL A 215 -6.66 10.82 -17.47
CA VAL A 215 -7.30 9.79 -18.30
C VAL A 215 -7.08 8.40 -17.71
N TRP A 216 -5.88 8.12 -17.21
CA TRP A 216 -5.57 6.86 -16.53
C TRP A 216 -6.40 6.65 -15.26
N GLN A 217 -6.56 7.71 -14.45
CA GLN A 217 -7.40 7.70 -13.27
C GLN A 217 -8.87 7.44 -13.62
N HIS A 218 -9.37 8.07 -14.68
CA HIS A 218 -10.73 7.84 -15.19
C HIS A 218 -10.93 6.38 -15.64
N LYS A 219 -9.96 5.80 -16.36
CA LYS A 219 -9.96 4.38 -16.75
C LYS A 219 -10.02 3.46 -15.52
N LYS A 220 -9.20 3.73 -14.49
CA LYS A 220 -9.21 2.98 -13.21
C LYS A 220 -10.58 3.05 -12.50
N LYS A 221 -11.19 4.24 -12.41
CA LYS A 221 -12.51 4.41 -11.78
C LYS A 221 -13.61 3.68 -12.56
N THR A 222 -13.59 3.81 -13.88
CA THR A 222 -14.57 3.13 -14.75
C THR A 222 -14.44 1.61 -14.62
N TYR A 223 -13.20 1.10 -14.64
CA TYR A 223 -12.93 -0.32 -14.44
C TYR A 223 -13.40 -0.82 -13.07
N ARG A 224 -13.16 -0.03 -12.01
CA ARG A 224 -13.65 -0.34 -10.65
C ARG A 224 -15.18 -0.45 -10.61
N ASP A 225 -15.90 0.45 -11.27
CA ASP A 225 -17.37 0.43 -11.29
C ASP A 225 -17.90 -0.80 -12.04
N VAL A 226 -17.26 -1.17 -13.15
CA VAL A 226 -17.59 -2.40 -13.89
C VAL A 226 -17.32 -3.64 -13.03
N GLN A 227 -16.18 -3.69 -12.33
CA GLN A 227 -15.84 -4.78 -11.41
C GLN A 227 -16.82 -4.89 -10.24
N HIS A 228 -17.28 -3.77 -9.68
CA HIS A 228 -18.26 -3.76 -8.61
C HIS A 228 -19.59 -4.40 -9.06
N ARG A 229 -20.05 -4.07 -10.28
CA ARG A 229 -21.24 -4.70 -10.87
C ARG A 229 -21.04 -6.19 -11.17
N ALA A 230 -19.81 -6.62 -11.43
CA ALA A 230 -19.44 -8.02 -11.60
C ALA A 230 -19.29 -8.80 -10.27
N GLY A 231 -19.54 -8.17 -9.11
CA GLY A 231 -19.50 -8.81 -7.79
C GLY A 231 -18.17 -8.70 -7.05
N VAL A 232 -17.21 -7.92 -7.56
CA VAL A 232 -15.95 -7.62 -6.85
C VAL A 232 -16.16 -6.39 -5.97
N LEU A 233 -16.45 -6.61 -4.70
CA LEU A 233 -16.76 -5.55 -3.74
C LEU A 233 -15.50 -5.12 -2.98
N ARG A 234 -15.18 -3.82 -3.05
CA ARG A 234 -14.00 -3.23 -2.37
C ARG A 234 -14.31 -1.89 -1.70
N THR A 235 -13.73 -1.64 -0.54
CA THR A 235 -13.88 -0.40 0.24
C THR A 235 -13.22 0.78 -0.46
N LEU A 236 -13.37 2.00 0.08
CA LEU A 236 -12.68 3.18 -0.46
C LEU A 236 -11.15 3.00 -0.47
N GLU A 237 -10.60 2.29 0.52
CA GLU A 237 -9.20 1.92 0.67
C GLU A 237 -8.78 0.74 -0.23
N MET A 238 -9.69 0.25 -1.07
CA MET A 238 -9.50 -0.87 -2.01
C MET A 238 -9.36 -2.25 -1.35
N GLU A 239 -9.69 -2.37 -0.06
CA GLU A 239 -9.77 -3.66 0.62
C GLU A 239 -11.02 -4.43 0.18
N GLN A 240 -10.88 -5.74 -0.01
CA GLN A 240 -12.00 -6.58 -0.43
C GLN A 240 -12.94 -6.84 0.76
N TYR A 241 -14.25 -6.66 0.52
CA TYR A 241 -15.29 -7.05 1.46
C TYR A 241 -16.31 -7.96 0.77
N TYR A 242 -17.11 -8.66 1.56
CA TYR A 242 -18.12 -9.59 1.05
C TYR A 242 -19.50 -9.16 1.54
N ALA A 243 -20.46 -9.09 0.62
CA ALA A 243 -21.86 -8.81 0.90
C ALA A 243 -22.74 -9.69 0.02
N LEU A 244 -23.96 -9.98 0.49
CA LEU A 244 -24.96 -10.67 -0.32
C LEU A 244 -25.39 -9.76 -1.47
N PRO A 245 -25.62 -10.32 -2.67
CA PRO A 245 -26.18 -9.56 -3.78
C PRO A 245 -27.63 -9.14 -3.45
N PRO A 246 -28.13 -8.06 -4.07
CA PRO A 246 -29.54 -7.70 -3.94
C PRO A 246 -30.43 -8.80 -4.53
N ILE A 247 -31.61 -8.95 -3.95
CA ILE A 247 -32.65 -9.84 -4.50
C ILE A 247 -33.22 -9.14 -5.74
N VAL A 248 -32.85 -9.63 -6.93
CA VAL A 248 -33.35 -9.08 -8.20
C VAL A 248 -34.79 -9.52 -8.47
N SER A 249 -35.12 -10.78 -8.15
CA SER A 249 -36.45 -11.34 -8.36
C SER A 249 -36.71 -12.54 -7.46
N GLY A 250 -38.00 -12.84 -7.26
CA GLY A 250 -38.44 -14.00 -6.50
C GLY A 250 -38.46 -13.82 -4.98
N PRO A 251 -38.85 -14.87 -4.24
CA PRO A 251 -38.88 -14.84 -2.79
C PRO A 251 -37.48 -14.93 -2.19
N ALA A 252 -37.28 -14.30 -1.02
CA ALA A 252 -35.99 -14.33 -0.32
C ALA A 252 -35.57 -15.74 0.13
N MET A 253 -36.55 -16.60 0.43
CA MET A 253 -36.32 -18.00 0.79
C MET A 253 -36.61 -18.90 -0.42
N PRO A 254 -35.80 -19.95 -0.65
CA PRO A 254 -35.99 -20.85 -1.78
C PRO A 254 -37.26 -21.68 -1.59
N VAL A 255 -38.25 -21.46 -2.47
CA VAL A 255 -39.53 -22.22 -2.47
C VAL A 255 -39.44 -23.42 -3.41
N THR A 256 -39.13 -23.19 -4.69
CA THR A 256 -38.99 -24.26 -5.70
C THR A 256 -37.68 -25.04 -5.52
N LEU A 257 -36.65 -24.38 -5.02
CA LEU A 257 -35.33 -24.96 -4.70
C LEU A 257 -35.18 -25.29 -3.22
N ALA A 258 -36.30 -25.52 -2.51
CA ALA A 258 -36.29 -25.92 -1.11
C ALA A 258 -35.49 -27.21 -0.94
N GLN A 259 -34.54 -27.20 -0.01
CA GLN A 259 -33.77 -28.39 0.32
C GLN A 259 -34.64 -29.42 1.06
N PRO A 260 -34.44 -30.73 0.86
CA PRO A 260 -35.23 -31.75 1.52
C PRO A 260 -35.06 -31.66 3.05
N VAL A 261 -36.17 -31.59 3.77
CA VAL A 261 -36.14 -31.55 5.23
C VAL A 261 -35.82 -32.95 5.74
N HIS A 262 -34.65 -33.12 6.37
CA HIS A 262 -34.20 -34.42 6.91
C HIS A 262 -35.06 -34.98 8.06
N LYS A 263 -36.03 -34.22 8.57
CA LYS A 263 -36.98 -34.68 9.59
C LYS A 263 -38.22 -35.26 8.93
N LEU A 264 -38.54 -36.52 9.24
CA LEU A 264 -39.80 -37.15 8.85
C LEU A 264 -40.96 -36.47 9.59
N HIS A 265 -41.52 -35.41 9.00
CA HIS A 265 -42.61 -34.65 9.59
C HIS A 265 -43.96 -35.23 9.15
N THR A 266 -44.43 -36.26 9.85
CA THR A 266 -45.76 -36.85 9.66
C THR A 266 -46.56 -36.80 10.97
N PRO A 267 -47.01 -35.59 11.41
CA PRO A 267 -47.55 -35.36 12.74
C PRO A 267 -48.82 -36.18 13.04
N PHE A 268 -49.64 -36.45 12.01
CA PHE A 268 -50.85 -37.25 12.12
C PHE A 268 -50.64 -38.76 11.90
N ARG A 269 -49.48 -39.17 11.36
CA ARG A 269 -49.17 -40.59 11.14
C ARG A 269 -48.60 -41.24 12.40
N THR A 270 -47.77 -40.50 13.14
CA THR A 270 -47.16 -40.94 14.39
C THR A 270 -47.41 -39.88 15.45
N MET A 271 -48.53 -40.01 16.17
CA MET A 271 -48.92 -39.10 17.25
C MET A 271 -48.02 -39.28 18.49
N ARG A 272 -46.78 -38.78 18.44
CA ARG A 272 -45.84 -38.75 19.59
C ARG A 272 -45.99 -37.47 20.42
N GLN A 273 -46.24 -36.35 19.76
CA GLN A 273 -46.70 -35.11 20.36
C GLN A 273 -48.09 -34.86 19.78
N LEU A 274 -49.09 -34.63 20.63
CA LEU A 274 -50.45 -34.39 20.16
C LEU A 274 -50.46 -33.09 19.34
N PRO A 275 -50.73 -33.14 18.02
CA PRO A 275 -51.07 -31.92 17.31
C PRO A 275 -52.30 -31.31 17.98
N THR A 276 -52.43 -30.00 17.91
CA THR A 276 -53.54 -29.27 18.52
C THR A 276 -54.83 -29.59 17.75
N ILE A 277 -55.49 -30.69 18.12
CA ILE A 277 -56.76 -31.13 17.55
C ILE A 277 -57.88 -30.66 18.47
N SER A 278 -58.87 -29.97 17.91
CA SER A 278 -60.06 -29.58 18.68
C SER A 278 -60.77 -30.83 19.23
N PRO A 279 -61.26 -30.81 20.49
CA PRO A 279 -61.89 -31.97 21.12
C PRO A 279 -63.06 -32.59 20.33
N ALA A 280 -63.76 -31.79 19.54
CA ALA A 280 -64.86 -32.26 18.68
C ALA A 280 -64.39 -33.19 17.54
N TYR A 281 -63.13 -33.09 17.12
CA TYR A 281 -62.56 -33.84 16.00
C TYR A 281 -61.59 -34.92 16.46
N ARG A 282 -61.85 -35.54 17.62
CA ARG A 282 -60.96 -36.55 18.20
C ARG A 282 -60.92 -37.82 17.32
N ILE A 283 -59.71 -38.23 16.93
CA ILE A 283 -59.45 -39.28 15.94
C ILE A 283 -58.98 -40.57 16.63
N ASP A 284 -59.03 -41.71 15.92
CA ASP A 284 -58.45 -43.01 16.32
C ASP A 284 -59.00 -43.63 17.61
N GLN A 285 -60.30 -43.46 17.85
CA GLN A 285 -61.03 -44.05 18.99
C GLN A 285 -62.16 -45.01 18.55
N ARG A 286 -61.97 -45.71 17.42
CA ARG A 286 -62.99 -46.57 16.79
C ARG A 286 -63.52 -47.68 17.71
N SER A 287 -62.69 -48.19 18.61
CA SER A 287 -63.08 -49.22 19.58
C SER A 287 -63.66 -48.67 20.89
N SER A 288 -63.56 -47.35 21.14
CA SER A 288 -64.02 -46.70 22.37
C SER A 288 -65.11 -45.66 22.09
N THR A 289 -64.80 -44.37 22.17
CA THR A 289 -65.74 -43.24 22.05
C THR A 289 -66.30 -43.06 20.64
N ASN A 290 -65.55 -43.37 19.58
CA ASN A 290 -66.03 -43.27 18.19
C ASN A 290 -66.68 -44.57 17.69
N LYS A 291 -67.01 -45.52 18.58
CA LYS A 291 -67.71 -46.77 18.22
C LYS A 291 -69.17 -46.51 17.82
N MET A 292 -69.79 -45.50 18.44
CA MET A 292 -71.14 -45.03 18.15
C MET A 292 -71.03 -43.53 17.81
N PRO A 293 -70.76 -43.18 16.55
CA PRO A 293 -70.80 -41.77 16.15
C PRO A 293 -72.21 -41.23 16.36
N ALA A 294 -72.30 -39.95 16.73
CA ALA A 294 -73.56 -39.23 16.87
C ALA A 294 -74.30 -39.10 15.53
#